data_AF-A0A937JDK0-F1
#
_entry.id   AF-A0A937JDK0-F1
#
_cell.length_a   1.000
_cell.length_b   1.000
_cell.length_c   1.000
_cell.angle_alpha   90.00
_cell.angle_beta   90.00
_cell.angle_gamma   90.00
#
_symmetry.space_group_name_H-M   'P 1'
#
loop_
_entity.id
_entity.type
_entity.pdbx_description
1 polymer ?
#
loop_
_entity_poly.entity_id
_entity_poly.type
_entity_poly.pdbx_seq_one_letter_code
_entity_poly.pdbx_strand_id
1 'polypeptide(L)'
;MNVKPSTSKKLRGLEPCEIYEIMQLLLLRETATDQNREQFWTIALDADNRILNMERVSLGSLESAELDPAGIFGVPLLKKASGLLLLQFCPGGEFSPGEDSIDLTDRLIQAGHLVQLPVLDHLLVSGQSYYSFAHSRLLRELENNSKYLLKHPMLKERQDKMATEQAKAIGENNRTRDIARAMKKSGAATEYIMEVTGLSRATIAHLKTEESTQNGTAK
;
A
#
# COMPACT_ATOMS: atom_id res chain seq x y z
N MET A 1 -18.28 3.88 -18.97
CA MET A 1 -17.77 4.05 -20.35
C MET A 1 -17.60 2.65 -20.92
N ASN A 2 -18.40 2.25 -21.91
CA ASN A 2 -18.38 0.88 -22.46
C ASN A 2 -17.28 0.78 -23.51
N VAL A 3 -16.28 -0.09 -23.28
CA VAL A 3 -15.15 -0.31 -24.20
C VAL A 3 -15.35 -1.65 -24.89
N LYS A 4 -15.27 -1.67 -26.23
CA LYS A 4 -15.26 -2.89 -27.05
C LYS A 4 -13.80 -3.33 -27.28
N PRO A 5 -13.48 -4.63 -27.19
CA PRO A 5 -12.12 -5.08 -27.37
C PRO A 5 -11.69 -5.08 -28.84
N SER A 6 -10.45 -4.66 -29.07
CA SER A 6 -9.79 -4.59 -30.37
C SER A 6 -8.62 -5.56 -30.39
N THR A 7 -8.70 -6.57 -31.24
CA THR A 7 -7.70 -7.63 -31.41
C THR A 7 -6.38 -7.08 -31.98
N SER A 8 -5.27 -7.63 -31.48
CA SER A 8 -3.86 -7.47 -31.87
C SER A 8 -3.04 -6.40 -31.14
N LYS A 9 -2.42 -6.81 -30.03
CA LYS A 9 -1.20 -6.16 -29.52
C LYS A 9 -0.35 -7.15 -28.74
N LYS A 10 0.97 -7.04 -28.87
CA LYS A 10 1.94 -7.69 -27.98
C LYS A 10 1.54 -7.35 -26.55
N LEU A 11 1.22 -8.37 -25.74
CA LEU A 11 0.79 -8.26 -24.33
C LEU A 11 1.86 -7.50 -23.51
N ARG A 12 1.66 -6.19 -23.34
CA ARG A 12 2.35 -5.37 -22.34
C ARG A 12 1.40 -5.30 -21.16
N GLY A 13 1.49 -6.25 -20.23
CA GLY A 13 0.50 -6.40 -19.17
C GLY A 13 -0.84 -6.90 -19.71
N LEU A 14 -1.57 -7.67 -18.89
CA LEU A 14 -2.94 -8.04 -19.20
C LEU A 14 -3.84 -6.88 -18.82
N GLU A 15 -4.40 -6.21 -19.83
CA GLU A 15 -5.36 -5.13 -19.59
C GLU A 15 -6.66 -5.73 -19.01
N PRO A 16 -7.40 -5.00 -18.15
CA PRO A 16 -8.68 -5.47 -17.60
C PRO A 16 -9.68 -5.97 -18.65
N CYS A 17 -9.66 -5.36 -19.85
CA CYS A 17 -10.51 -5.78 -20.95
C CYS A 17 -10.12 -7.17 -21.50
N GLU A 18 -8.83 -7.48 -21.59
CA GLU A 18 -8.36 -8.80 -22.05
C GLU A 18 -8.68 -9.88 -21.02
N ILE A 19 -8.54 -9.56 -19.73
CA ILE A 19 -8.91 -10.45 -18.62
C ILE A 19 -10.42 -10.72 -18.65
N TYR A 20 -11.24 -9.69 -18.90
CA TYR A 20 -12.67 -9.82 -19.08
C TYR A 20 -13.01 -10.78 -20.23
N GLU A 21 -12.37 -10.64 -21.40
CA GLU A 21 -12.58 -11.55 -22.54
C GLU A 21 -12.21 -13.00 -22.19
N ILE A 22 -11.07 -13.22 -21.55
CA ILE A 22 -10.67 -14.55 -21.09
C ILE A 22 -11.72 -15.13 -20.15
N MET A 23 -12.22 -14.31 -19.22
CA MET A 23 -13.26 -14.74 -18.27
C MET A 23 -14.58 -15.11 -18.97
N GLN A 24 -15.00 -14.34 -19.99
CA GLN A 24 -16.18 -14.71 -20.79
C GLN A 24 -16.01 -16.08 -21.46
N LEU A 25 -14.83 -16.37 -22.02
CA LEU A 25 -14.55 -17.67 -22.64
C LEU A 25 -14.57 -18.82 -21.62
N LEU A 26 -14.15 -18.58 -20.38
CA LEU A 26 -14.20 -19.58 -19.31
C LEU A 26 -15.64 -19.83 -18.85
N LEU A 27 -16.41 -18.77 -18.63
CA LEU A 27 -17.82 -18.88 -18.24
C LEU A 27 -18.63 -19.67 -19.26
N LEU A 28 -18.35 -19.51 -20.57
CA LEU A 28 -19.01 -20.29 -21.63
C LEU A 28 -18.75 -21.80 -21.54
N ARG A 29 -17.70 -22.23 -20.84
CA ARG A 29 -17.38 -23.66 -20.62
C ARG A 29 -18.00 -24.24 -19.36
N GLU A 30 -18.49 -23.39 -18.46
CA GLU A 30 -19.17 -23.80 -17.23
C GLU A 30 -20.55 -24.39 -17.53
N THR A 31 -21.09 -25.14 -16.57
CA THR A 31 -22.46 -25.65 -16.68
C THR A 31 -23.46 -24.48 -16.62
N ALA A 32 -24.65 -24.66 -17.21
CA ALA A 32 -25.71 -23.65 -17.14
C ALA A 32 -26.11 -23.29 -15.69
N THR A 33 -25.95 -24.24 -14.76
CA THR A 33 -26.18 -24.01 -13.33
C THR A 33 -25.09 -23.10 -12.75
N ASP A 34 -23.82 -23.35 -13.06
CA ASP A 34 -22.70 -22.60 -12.50
C ASP A 34 -22.54 -21.20 -13.12
N GLN A 35 -22.98 -21.01 -14.36
CA GLN A 35 -23.09 -19.69 -15.01
C GLN A 35 -24.08 -18.74 -14.30
N ASN A 36 -24.98 -19.27 -13.48
CA ASN A 36 -25.93 -18.48 -12.70
C ASN A 36 -25.53 -18.33 -11.23
N ARG A 37 -24.30 -18.73 -10.87
CA ARG A 37 -23.77 -18.62 -9.51
C ARG A 37 -22.65 -17.59 -9.47
N GLU A 38 -22.49 -16.93 -8.33
CA GLU A 38 -21.30 -16.12 -8.09
C GLU A 38 -20.06 -17.02 -8.09
N GLN A 39 -18.96 -16.50 -8.62
CA GLN A 39 -17.70 -17.22 -8.67
C GLN A 39 -16.57 -16.27 -8.31
N PHE A 40 -15.60 -16.77 -7.54
CA PHE A 40 -14.40 -16.02 -7.23
C PHE A 40 -13.19 -16.74 -7.81
N TRP A 41 -12.37 -16.00 -8.55
CA TRP A 41 -11.21 -16.51 -9.25
C TRP A 41 -9.98 -15.68 -8.91
N THR A 42 -8.83 -16.33 -9.01
CA THR A 42 -7.52 -15.70 -8.89
C THR A 42 -6.71 -15.96 -10.15
N ILE A 43 -5.94 -14.96 -10.58
CA ILE A 43 -4.95 -15.10 -11.65
C ILE A 43 -3.59 -14.71 -11.09
N ALA A 44 -2.69 -15.69 -11.03
CA ALA A 44 -1.32 -15.49 -10.63
C ALA A 44 -0.47 -15.11 -11.84
N LEU A 45 0.29 -14.02 -11.73
CA LEU A 45 1.17 -13.53 -12.78
C LEU A 45 2.64 -13.64 -12.40
N ASP A 46 3.52 -13.83 -13.38
CA ASP A 46 4.97 -13.65 -13.20
C ASP A 46 5.39 -12.17 -13.34
N ALA A 47 6.69 -11.90 -13.21
CA ALA A 47 7.25 -10.54 -13.32
C ALA A 47 7.11 -9.92 -14.73
N ASP A 48 6.89 -10.74 -15.76
CA ASP A 48 6.62 -10.32 -17.13
C ASP A 48 5.10 -10.18 -17.40
N ASN A 49 4.27 -10.25 -16.35
CA ASN A 49 2.80 -10.26 -16.40
C ASN A 49 2.20 -11.43 -17.21
N ARG A 50 2.89 -12.58 -17.25
CA ARG A 50 2.36 -13.80 -17.87
C ARG A 50 1.57 -14.61 -16.86
N ILE A 51 0.47 -15.22 -17.30
CA ILE A 51 -0.37 -16.06 -16.45
C ILE A 51 0.39 -17.34 -16.07
N LEU A 52 0.64 -17.51 -14.77
CA LEU A 52 1.20 -18.72 -14.18
C LEU A 52 0.11 -19.71 -13.77
N ASN A 53 -1.02 -19.18 -13.29
CA ASN A 53 -2.15 -19.97 -12.84
C ASN A 53 -3.44 -19.14 -12.94
N MET A 54 -4.54 -19.81 -13.22
CA MET A 54 -5.88 -19.26 -13.08
C MET A 54 -6.74 -20.33 -12.44
N GLU A 55 -7.38 -20.00 -11.32
CA GLU A 55 -8.17 -20.96 -10.55
C GLU A 55 -9.43 -20.32 -9.99
N ARG A 56 -10.47 -21.15 -9.86
CA ARG A 56 -11.70 -20.81 -9.15
C ARG A 56 -11.52 -21.18 -7.69
N VAL A 57 -11.57 -20.18 -6.82
CA VAL A 57 -11.42 -20.33 -5.37
C VAL A 57 -12.76 -20.61 -4.69
N SER A 58 -13.86 -20.04 -5.22
CA SER A 58 -15.22 -20.31 -4.72
C SER A 58 -16.26 -20.31 -5.85
N LEU A 59 -17.37 -21.03 -5.61
CA LEU A 59 -18.52 -21.17 -6.48
C LEU A 59 -19.80 -21.21 -5.63
N GLY A 60 -20.65 -20.20 -5.76
CA GLY A 60 -21.82 -19.99 -4.89
C GLY A 60 -21.78 -18.64 -4.19
N SER A 61 -22.68 -18.45 -3.21
CA SER A 61 -22.72 -17.22 -2.41
C SER A 61 -21.37 -16.95 -1.77
N LEU A 62 -20.88 -15.73 -1.86
CA LEU A 62 -19.65 -15.24 -1.23
C LEU A 62 -19.81 -15.15 0.31
N GLU A 63 -20.04 -16.28 0.99
CA GLU A 63 -19.89 -16.29 2.44
C GLU A 63 -18.40 -16.11 2.78
N SER A 64 -18.09 -15.04 3.50
CA SER A 64 -16.73 -14.55 3.81
C SER A 64 -15.79 -15.56 4.49
N ALA A 65 -16.32 -16.71 4.92
CA ALA A 65 -15.56 -17.81 5.50
C ALA A 65 -14.77 -18.63 4.44
N GLU A 66 -15.21 -18.67 3.18
CA GLU A 66 -14.50 -19.43 2.12
C GLU A 66 -13.38 -18.63 1.44
N LEU A 67 -13.42 -17.29 1.52
CA LEU A 67 -12.47 -16.40 0.86
C LEU A 67 -11.50 -15.77 1.86
N ASP A 68 -10.76 -16.61 2.58
CA ASP A 68 -9.67 -16.14 3.42
C ASP A 68 -8.35 -15.94 2.63
N PRO A 69 -7.44 -15.09 3.13
CA PRO A 69 -6.14 -14.88 2.48
C PRO A 69 -5.29 -16.15 2.36
N ALA A 70 -5.39 -17.12 3.28
CA ALA A 70 -4.54 -18.31 3.21
C ALA A 70 -4.91 -19.19 2.00
N GLY A 71 -6.20 -19.38 1.75
CA GLY A 71 -6.70 -20.07 0.56
C GLY A 71 -6.38 -19.31 -0.72
N ILE A 72 -6.63 -18.00 -0.74
CA ILE A 72 -6.42 -17.16 -1.93
C ILE A 72 -4.94 -17.04 -2.33
N PHE A 73 -4.03 -16.90 -1.36
CA PHE A 73 -2.61 -16.73 -1.64
C PHE A 73 -1.84 -18.04 -1.77
N GLY A 74 -2.40 -19.18 -1.35
CA GLY A 74 -1.70 -20.46 -1.30
C GLY A 74 -1.08 -20.88 -2.64
N VAL A 75 -1.89 -21.02 -3.70
CA VAL A 75 -1.39 -21.43 -5.02
C VAL A 75 -0.56 -20.34 -5.69
N PRO A 76 -0.95 -19.05 -5.69
CA PRO A 76 -0.09 -17.98 -6.23
C PRO A 76 1.31 -17.96 -5.61
N LEU A 77 1.43 -18.12 -4.29
CA LEU A 77 2.72 -18.20 -3.61
C LEU A 77 3.51 -19.46 -4.01
N LEU A 78 2.85 -20.61 -4.09
CA LEU A 78 3.47 -21.86 -4.55
C LEU A 78 4.02 -21.73 -5.98
N LYS A 79 3.32 -20.99 -6.84
CA LYS A 79 3.71 -20.71 -8.22
C LYS A 79 4.78 -19.62 -8.35
N LYS A 80 5.21 -19.02 -7.24
CA LYS A 80 6.16 -17.88 -7.22
C LYS A 80 5.65 -16.69 -8.04
N ALA A 81 4.36 -16.39 -7.90
CA ALA A 81 3.76 -15.23 -8.53
C ALA A 81 4.45 -13.94 -8.09
N SER A 82 4.49 -12.97 -9.00
CA SER A 82 4.92 -11.58 -8.75
C SER A 82 3.74 -10.61 -8.66
N GLY A 83 2.53 -11.05 -9.04
CA GLY A 83 1.29 -10.30 -8.86
C GLY A 83 0.06 -11.19 -8.88
N LEU A 84 -1.02 -10.70 -8.27
CA LEU A 84 -2.29 -11.39 -8.15
C LEU A 84 -3.43 -10.52 -8.67
N LEU A 85 -4.23 -11.05 -9.58
CA LEU A 85 -5.52 -10.45 -9.96
C LEU A 85 -6.65 -11.21 -9.29
N LEU A 86 -7.63 -10.47 -8.78
CA LEU A 86 -8.86 -11.01 -8.21
C LEU A 86 -10.00 -10.81 -9.22
N LEU A 87 -10.86 -11.82 -9.36
CA LEU A 87 -12.04 -11.71 -10.22
C LEU A 87 -13.25 -12.27 -9.51
N GLN A 88 -14.32 -11.48 -9.47
CA GLN A 88 -15.60 -11.88 -8.94
C GLN A 88 -16.63 -11.84 -10.07
N PHE A 89 -17.19 -12.98 -10.43
CA PHE A 89 -18.29 -13.06 -11.37
C PHE A 89 -19.61 -12.84 -10.64
N CYS A 90 -20.38 -11.85 -11.09
CA CYS A 90 -21.67 -11.47 -10.58
C CYS A 90 -22.73 -11.68 -11.69
N PRO A 91 -23.51 -12.78 -11.66
CA PRO A 91 -24.51 -13.07 -12.70
C PRO A 91 -25.55 -11.96 -12.87
N GLY A 92 -25.93 -11.30 -11.77
CA GLY A 92 -26.95 -10.24 -11.75
C GLY A 92 -26.54 -8.95 -12.45
N GLY A 93 -25.25 -8.75 -12.73
CA GLY A 93 -24.77 -7.61 -13.53
C GLY A 93 -24.81 -6.24 -12.86
N GLU A 94 -25.05 -6.15 -11.55
CA GLU A 94 -24.86 -4.90 -10.79
C GLU A 94 -23.38 -4.73 -10.42
N PHE A 95 -22.80 -3.59 -10.83
CA PHE A 95 -21.37 -3.29 -10.68
C PHE A 95 -21.07 -2.24 -9.60
N SER A 96 -22.00 -2.01 -8.68
CA SER A 96 -21.63 -1.29 -7.47
C SER A 96 -20.83 -2.26 -6.61
N PRO A 97 -19.54 -2.00 -6.32
CA PRO A 97 -18.81 -2.84 -5.37
C PRO A 97 -19.54 -2.77 -4.03
N GLY A 98 -20.19 -3.88 -3.66
CA GLY A 98 -20.86 -4.00 -2.37
C GLY A 98 -19.85 -3.88 -1.23
N GLU A 99 -20.33 -3.59 -0.02
CA GLU A 99 -19.46 -3.48 1.15
C GLU A 99 -18.60 -4.75 1.35
N ASP A 100 -19.14 -5.93 1.04
CA ASP A 100 -18.43 -7.20 1.15
C ASP A 100 -17.25 -7.31 0.15
N SER A 101 -17.45 -6.91 -1.11
CA SER A 101 -16.38 -6.90 -2.11
C SER A 101 -15.30 -5.89 -1.72
N ILE A 102 -15.68 -4.71 -1.21
CA ILE A 102 -14.72 -3.69 -0.76
C ILE A 102 -13.91 -4.21 0.43
N ASP A 103 -14.59 -4.80 1.41
CA ASP A 103 -13.98 -5.34 2.62
C ASP A 103 -13.02 -6.48 2.33
N LEU A 104 -13.45 -7.43 1.49
CA LEU A 104 -12.62 -8.54 1.02
C LEU A 104 -11.37 -8.02 0.31
N THR A 105 -11.54 -7.05 -0.60
CA THR A 105 -10.41 -6.49 -1.36
C THR A 105 -9.40 -5.82 -0.43
N ASP A 106 -9.85 -5.02 0.53
CA ASP A 106 -8.99 -4.38 1.52
C ASP A 106 -8.18 -5.43 2.31
N ARG A 107 -8.87 -6.43 2.85
CA ARG A 107 -8.24 -7.53 3.59
C ARG A 107 -7.15 -8.23 2.77
N LEU A 108 -7.42 -8.49 1.48
CA LEU A 108 -6.47 -9.15 0.59
C LEU A 108 -5.31 -8.26 0.17
N ILE A 109 -5.53 -6.96 -0.03
CA ILE A 109 -4.43 -5.99 -0.26
C ILE A 109 -3.47 -5.99 0.93
N GLN A 110 -4.00 -5.87 2.16
CA GLN A 110 -3.16 -5.86 3.36
C GLN A 110 -2.41 -7.19 3.56
N ALA A 111 -3.07 -8.33 3.26
CA ALA A 111 -2.41 -9.64 3.30
C ALA A 111 -1.31 -9.75 2.22
N GLY A 112 -1.58 -9.27 1.00
CA GLY A 112 -0.63 -9.26 -0.11
C GLY A 112 0.63 -8.46 0.19
N HIS A 113 0.49 -7.31 0.87
CA HIS A 113 1.64 -6.55 1.37
C HIS A 113 2.49 -7.35 2.34
N LEU A 114 1.88 -8.11 3.24
CA LEU A 114 2.59 -8.92 4.23
C LEU A 114 3.38 -10.06 3.59
N VAL A 115 2.79 -10.75 2.61
CA VAL A 115 3.41 -11.92 1.94
C VAL A 115 4.21 -11.53 0.68
N GLN A 116 4.35 -10.23 0.39
CA GLN A 116 5.05 -9.69 -0.77
C GLN A 116 4.49 -10.19 -2.12
N LEU A 117 3.17 -10.35 -2.19
CA LEU A 117 2.45 -10.62 -3.43
C LEU A 117 1.36 -9.55 -3.61
N PRO A 118 1.60 -8.50 -4.42
CA PRO A 118 0.64 -7.41 -4.56
C PRO A 118 -0.62 -7.87 -5.31
N VAL A 119 -1.78 -7.41 -4.81
CA VAL A 119 -3.04 -7.45 -5.56
C VAL A 119 -3.02 -6.33 -6.58
N LEU A 120 -2.99 -6.68 -7.87
CA LEU A 120 -2.82 -5.74 -8.97
C LEU A 120 -4.15 -5.09 -9.40
N ASP A 121 -5.24 -5.84 -9.32
CA ASP A 121 -6.59 -5.36 -9.55
C ASP A 121 -7.61 -6.34 -8.96
N HIS A 122 -8.83 -5.86 -8.76
CA HIS A 122 -10.01 -6.68 -8.53
C HIS A 122 -11.07 -6.34 -9.57
N LEU A 123 -11.42 -7.32 -10.39
CA LEU A 123 -12.43 -7.19 -11.43
C LEU A 123 -13.75 -7.80 -10.98
N LEU A 124 -14.81 -6.99 -10.95
CA LEU A 124 -16.17 -7.51 -10.90
C LEU A 124 -16.63 -7.71 -12.34
N VAL A 125 -17.10 -8.91 -12.70
CA VAL A 125 -17.39 -9.31 -14.07
C VAL A 125 -18.82 -9.81 -14.17
N SER A 126 -19.55 -9.45 -15.24
CA SER A 126 -20.81 -10.09 -15.61
C SER A 126 -20.79 -10.53 -17.08
N GLY A 127 -21.89 -11.09 -17.58
CA GLY A 127 -22.00 -11.45 -19.00
C GLY A 127 -21.95 -10.26 -19.97
N GLN A 128 -22.07 -9.01 -19.50
CA GLN A 128 -22.19 -7.84 -20.38
C GLN A 128 -21.13 -6.76 -20.16
N SER A 129 -20.51 -6.72 -18.98
CA SER A 129 -19.48 -5.71 -18.68
C SER A 129 -18.60 -6.14 -17.50
N TYR A 130 -17.67 -5.27 -17.13
CA TYR A 130 -16.83 -5.41 -15.95
C TYR A 130 -16.61 -4.08 -15.24
N TYR A 131 -16.19 -4.15 -13.99
CA TYR A 131 -15.72 -3.05 -13.16
C TYR A 131 -14.33 -3.36 -12.65
N SER A 132 -13.39 -2.42 -12.76
CA SER A 132 -12.01 -2.55 -12.29
C SER A 132 -11.78 -1.60 -11.12
N PHE A 133 -11.34 -2.15 -9.99
CA PHE A 133 -10.99 -1.38 -8.78
C PHE A 133 -9.77 -0.49 -9.03
N ALA A 134 -8.80 -0.95 -9.82
CA ALA A 134 -7.64 -0.15 -10.20
C ALA A 134 -8.04 1.06 -11.06
N HIS A 135 -8.87 0.85 -12.09
CA HIS A 135 -9.34 1.93 -12.96
C HIS A 135 -10.24 2.93 -12.24
N SER A 136 -11.05 2.49 -11.27
CA SER A 136 -11.90 3.38 -10.47
C SER A 136 -11.14 4.12 -9.38
N ARG A 137 -9.85 3.81 -9.17
CA ARG A 137 -8.97 4.27 -8.07
C ARG A 137 -9.33 3.72 -6.70
N LEU A 138 -10.37 2.89 -6.59
CA LEU A 138 -10.76 2.27 -5.33
C LEU A 138 -9.65 1.38 -4.77
N LEU A 139 -8.91 0.66 -5.62
CA LEU A 139 -7.75 -0.15 -5.18
C LEU A 139 -6.74 0.70 -4.39
N ARG A 140 -6.39 1.88 -4.92
CA ARG A 140 -5.44 2.82 -4.31
C ARG A 140 -5.96 3.42 -3.00
N GLU A 141 -7.27 3.63 -2.90
CA GLU A 141 -7.90 4.09 -1.67
C GLU A 141 -7.79 3.01 -0.58
N LEU A 142 -8.03 1.75 -0.94
CA LEU A 142 -7.95 0.61 -0.03
C LEU A 142 -6.52 0.26 0.40
N GLU A 143 -5.51 0.48 -0.45
CA GLU A 143 -4.09 0.36 -0.07
C GLU A 143 -3.74 1.18 1.18
N ASN A 144 -4.39 2.33 1.36
CA ASN A 144 -4.15 3.25 2.48
C ASN A 144 -5.10 3.00 3.67
N ASN A 145 -5.99 2.00 3.59
CA ASN A 145 -6.91 1.70 4.67
C ASN A 145 -6.19 1.02 5.84
N SER A 146 -6.59 1.36 7.06
CA SER A 146 -5.99 0.84 8.30
C SER A 146 -6.81 -0.25 8.97
N LYS A 147 -7.97 -0.64 8.40
CA LYS A 147 -8.90 -1.63 8.98
C LYS A 147 -8.20 -2.95 9.29
N TYR A 148 -7.45 -3.49 8.32
CA TYR A 148 -6.76 -4.77 8.42
C TYR A 148 -5.26 -4.66 8.75
N LEU A 149 -4.78 -3.48 9.13
CA LEU A 149 -3.39 -3.29 9.52
C LEU A 149 -3.11 -4.07 10.82
N LEU A 150 -2.06 -4.91 10.80
CA LEU A 150 -1.66 -5.70 11.97
C LEU A 150 -1.30 -4.80 13.15
N LYS A 151 -2.16 -4.77 14.17
CA LYS A 151 -1.91 -4.08 15.44
C LYS A 151 -1.15 -5.02 16.37
N HIS A 152 0.16 -4.81 16.51
CA HIS A 152 0.95 -5.55 17.48
C HIS A 152 1.27 -4.65 18.71
N PRO A 153 1.09 -5.13 19.96
CA PRO A 153 1.33 -4.32 21.16
C PRO A 153 2.71 -3.66 21.20
N MET A 154 3.74 -4.38 20.75
CA MET A 154 5.12 -3.86 20.72
C MET A 154 5.38 -2.81 19.62
N LEU A 155 4.49 -2.63 18.63
CA LEU A 155 4.69 -1.59 17.61
C LEU A 155 4.51 -0.20 18.22
N LYS A 156 3.50 -0.02 19.06
CA LYS A 156 3.29 1.23 19.79
C LYS A 156 4.45 1.50 20.74
N GLU A 157 4.88 0.48 21.50
CA GLU A 157 6.03 0.59 22.40
C GLU A 157 7.33 0.93 21.65
N ARG A 158 7.56 0.32 20.47
CA ARG A 158 8.71 0.65 19.61
C ARG A 158 8.63 2.07 19.06
N GLN A 159 7.45 2.53 18.63
CA GLN A 159 7.23 3.90 18.17
C GLN A 159 7.47 4.90 19.28
N ASP A 160 6.93 4.64 20.48
CA ASP A 160 7.10 5.50 21.65
C ASP A 160 8.57 5.55 22.09
N LYS A 161 9.28 4.41 22.09
CA LYS A 161 10.73 4.36 22.34
C LYS A 161 11.52 5.12 21.29
N MET A 162 11.26 4.91 20.00
CA MET A 162 11.93 5.64 18.92
C MET A 162 11.64 7.15 18.99
N ALA A 163 10.40 7.56 19.26
CA ALA A 163 10.03 8.96 19.43
C ALA A 163 10.74 9.57 20.65
N THR A 164 10.85 8.83 21.75
CA THR A 164 11.57 9.26 22.95
C THR A 164 13.08 9.39 22.71
N GLU A 165 13.68 8.42 22.01
CA GLU A 165 15.10 8.46 21.62
C GLU A 165 15.39 9.61 20.67
N GLN A 166 14.53 9.84 19.67
CA GLN A 166 14.62 10.99 18.78
C GLN A 166 14.47 12.32 19.54
N ALA A 167 13.50 12.42 20.45
CA ALA A 167 13.31 13.61 21.27
C ALA A 167 14.53 13.88 22.18
N LYS A 168 15.13 12.84 22.77
CA LYS A 168 16.37 12.94 23.55
C LYS A 168 17.55 13.40 22.69
N ALA A 169 17.74 12.79 21.51
CA ALA A 169 18.82 13.16 20.59
C ALA A 169 18.68 14.60 20.09
N ILE A 170 17.46 15.04 19.77
CA ILE A 170 17.16 16.44 19.40
C ILE A 170 17.44 17.37 20.58
N GLY A 171 17.00 17.00 21.80
CA GLY A 171 17.22 17.77 23.02
C GLY A 171 18.70 17.92 23.39
N GLU A 172 19.47 16.85 23.30
CA GLU A 172 20.93 16.86 23.52
C GLU A 172 21.62 17.75 22.49
N ASN A 173 21.28 17.63 21.21
CA ASN A 173 21.87 18.45 20.15
C ASN A 173 21.53 19.94 20.31
N ASN A 174 20.33 20.27 20.81
CA ASN A 174 19.96 21.65 21.14
C ASN A 174 20.75 22.19 22.35
N ARG A 175 20.88 21.41 23.44
CA ARG A 175 21.70 21.80 24.61
C ARG A 175 23.16 22.05 24.22
N THR A 176 23.74 21.15 23.41
CA THR A 176 25.11 21.30 22.90
C THR A 176 25.27 22.58 22.08
N ARG A 177 24.28 22.92 21.26
CA ARG A 177 24.26 24.18 20.50
C ARG A 177 24.10 25.43 21.38
N ASP A 178 23.32 25.34 22.45
CA ASP A 178 23.13 26.47 23.38
C ASP A 178 24.38 26.73 24.24
N ILE A 179 25.07 25.68 24.68
CA ILE A 179 26.39 25.79 25.33
C ILE A 179 27.41 26.42 24.37
N ALA A 180 27.46 25.94 23.12
CA ALA A 180 28.35 26.51 22.11
C ALA A 180 28.04 27.98 21.81
N ARG A 181 26.76 28.38 21.80
CA ARG A 181 26.34 29.79 21.67
C ARG A 181 26.80 30.63 22.86
N ALA A 182 26.61 30.14 24.08
CA ALA A 182 27.02 30.85 25.29
C ALA A 182 28.55 31.04 25.36
N MET A 183 29.32 29.99 25.03
CA MET A 183 30.78 30.06 24.97
C MET A 183 31.28 31.00 23.85
N LYS A 184 30.62 30.99 22.69
CA LYS A 184 30.90 31.93 21.60
C LYS A 184 30.63 33.37 22.02
N LYS A 185 29.55 33.62 22.78
CA LYS A 185 29.20 34.94 23.32
C LYS A 185 30.20 35.43 24.37
N SER A 186 30.74 34.54 25.21
CA SER A 186 31.77 34.88 26.20
C SER A 186 33.18 35.02 25.60
N GLY A 187 33.34 34.93 24.27
CA GLY A 187 34.62 35.11 23.58
C GLY A 187 35.54 33.89 23.58
N ALA A 188 35.03 32.69 23.86
CA ALA A 188 35.85 31.48 23.83
C ALA A 188 36.35 31.17 22.40
N ALA A 189 37.58 30.67 22.29
CA ALA A 189 38.18 30.28 21.01
C ALA A 189 37.38 29.15 20.34
N THR A 190 37.24 29.19 19.01
CA THR A 190 36.43 28.22 18.27
C THR A 190 36.94 26.79 18.47
N GLU A 191 38.25 26.58 18.46
CA GLU A 191 38.89 25.30 18.78
C GLU A 191 38.50 24.75 20.16
N TYR A 192 38.40 25.61 21.19
CA TYR A 192 37.99 25.20 22.53
C TYR A 192 36.50 24.82 22.57
N ILE A 193 35.64 25.56 21.87
CA ILE A 193 34.21 25.24 21.75
C ILE A 193 34.04 23.89 21.03
N MET A 194 34.82 23.62 19.98
CA MET A 194 34.82 22.33 19.28
C MET A 194 35.21 21.19 20.21
N GLU A 195 36.25 21.37 21.03
CA GLU A 195 36.73 20.36 21.97
C GLU A 195 35.68 20.04 23.05
N VAL A 196 35.03 21.07 23.63
CA VAL A 196 34.06 20.88 24.71
C VAL A 196 32.71 20.36 24.21
N THR A 197 32.26 20.83 23.04
CA THR A 197 30.90 20.54 22.55
C THR A 197 30.87 19.46 21.47
N GLY A 198 32.01 19.08 20.91
CA GLY A 198 32.12 18.13 19.79
C GLY A 198 31.53 18.65 18.47
N LEU A 199 31.08 19.91 18.41
CA LEU A 199 30.50 20.50 17.21
C LEU A 199 31.56 20.81 16.17
N SER A 200 31.21 20.69 14.89
CA SER A 200 32.10 21.07 13.80
C SER A 200 32.30 22.59 13.75
N ARG A 201 33.46 23.01 13.23
CA ARG A 201 33.79 24.43 13.01
C ARG A 201 32.72 25.17 12.20
N ALA A 202 32.20 24.51 11.16
CA ALA A 202 31.13 25.06 10.31
C ALA A 202 29.83 25.28 11.09
N THR A 203 29.45 24.32 11.95
CA THR A 203 28.26 24.43 12.80
C THR A 203 28.39 25.59 13.77
N ILE A 204 29.54 25.77 14.42
CA ILE A 204 29.80 26.86 15.37
C ILE A 204 29.81 28.23 14.67
N ALA A 205 30.37 28.32 13.46
CA ALA A 205 30.37 29.54 12.66
C ALA A 205 28.96 30.05 12.37
N HIS A 206 28.03 29.15 12.01
CA HIS A 206 26.63 29.45 11.71
C HIS A 206 25.73 29.69 12.94
N LEU A 207 26.21 29.43 14.16
CA LEU A 207 25.45 29.79 15.38
C LEU A 207 25.38 31.32 15.48
N LYS A 208 24.17 31.87 15.35
CA LYS A 208 23.88 33.29 15.62
C LYS A 208 24.13 33.58 17.10
N THR A 209 24.93 34.60 17.39
CA THR A 209 25.01 35.22 18.73
C THR A 209 23.86 36.22 18.82
N GLU A 210 22.83 35.92 19.61
CA GLU A 210 21.73 36.85 19.81
C GLU A 210 22.23 38.07 20.61
N GLU A 211 22.47 39.17 19.89
CA GLU A 211 22.47 40.54 20.39
C GLU A 211 22.00 41.47 19.25
N SER A 212 20.68 41.56 19.07
CA SER A 212 20.02 42.71 18.41
C SER A 212 18.49 42.68 18.61
N THR A 213 18.01 42.78 19.85
CA THR A 213 16.67 43.33 20.16
C THR A 213 16.58 43.76 21.63
N GLN A 214 17.46 44.68 22.03
CA GLN A 214 17.12 45.69 23.02
C GLN A 214 17.45 47.05 22.40
N ASN A 215 16.46 47.65 21.73
CA ASN A 215 16.24 49.09 21.68
C ASN A 215 15.06 49.42 20.75
N GLY A 216 14.03 50.03 21.32
CA GLY A 216 12.82 50.46 20.63
C GLY A 216 11.68 50.82 21.59
N THR A 217 11.96 51.67 22.58
CA THR A 217 10.99 52.37 23.43
C THR A 217 10.30 53.51 22.66
N ALA A 218 9.07 53.84 23.06
CA ALA A 218 8.21 54.97 22.67
C ALA A 218 7.63 54.86 21.24
N LYS A 219 6.31 54.91 21.02
CA LYS A 219 5.25 55.71 21.65
C LYS A 219 3.89 55.09 21.34
#